data_AF-A0A7R9WN53-F1
#
_entry.id   AF-A0A7R9WN53-F1
#
_cell.length_a   1.000
_cell.length_b   1.000
_cell.length_c   1.000
_cell.angle_alpha   90.00
_cell.angle_beta   90.00
_cell.angle_gamma   90.00
#
_symmetry.space_group_name_H-M   'P 1'
#
loop_
_entity.id
_entity.type
_entity.pdbx_description
1 polymer ?
#
loop_
_entity_poly.entity_id
_entity_poly.type
_entity_poly.pdbx_seq_one_letter_code
_entity_poly.pdbx_strand_id
1 'polypeptide(L)'
;TKFDQDYAVLIDQLNAEEDIKRKRGEACLLCGCEKLLFEPPVFYCNGLNCPSKRIRRNSYYYVGGNNQYHWCHQCYQDLKGGKPIDLMDVTIKKDQLVKKKNDEVHE
;
A
#
# COMPACT_ATOMS: atom_id res chain seq x y z
N THR A 1 4.22 -45.32 -16.93
CA THR A 1 5.30 -45.72 -15.98
C THR A 1 4.77 -45.60 -14.57
N LYS A 2 5.46 -46.15 -13.56
CA LYS A 2 5.08 -45.92 -12.16
C LYS A 2 5.02 -44.42 -11.83
N PHE A 3 5.94 -43.64 -12.39
CA PHE A 3 5.95 -42.18 -12.29
C PHE A 3 4.65 -41.54 -12.81
N ASP A 4 4.15 -41.94 -13.98
CA ASP A 4 2.92 -41.36 -14.53
C ASP A 4 1.68 -41.64 -13.65
N GLN A 5 1.64 -42.82 -13.02
CA GLN A 5 0.58 -43.20 -12.10
C GLN A 5 0.66 -42.39 -10.80
N ASP A 6 1.84 -42.30 -10.21
CA ASP A 6 2.08 -41.54 -8.97
C ASP A 6 1.83 -40.04 -9.20
N TYR A 7 2.20 -39.51 -10.38
CA TYR A 7 1.93 -38.13 -10.79
C TYR A 7 0.43 -37.86 -10.93
N ALA A 8 -0.33 -38.74 -11.57
CA ALA A 8 -1.78 -38.59 -11.70
C ALA A 8 -2.47 -38.54 -10.33
N VAL A 9 -2.09 -39.45 -9.42
CA VAL A 9 -2.61 -39.47 -8.04
C VAL A 9 -2.29 -38.17 -7.30
N LEU A 10 -1.08 -37.64 -7.45
CA LEU A 10 -0.68 -36.37 -6.83
C LEU A 10 -1.53 -35.20 -7.35
N ILE A 11 -1.76 -35.11 -8.66
CA ILE A 11 -2.57 -34.06 -9.27
C ILE A 11 -4.03 -34.14 -8.78
N ASP A 12 -4.61 -35.34 -8.71
CA ASP A 12 -5.97 -35.53 -8.21
C ASP A 12 -6.10 -35.07 -6.74
N GLN A 13 -5.10 -35.37 -5.91
CA GLN A 13 -5.05 -34.92 -4.51
C GLN A 13 -4.97 -33.39 -4.41
N LEU A 14 -4.09 -32.75 -5.19
CA LEU A 14 -3.96 -31.28 -5.21
C LEU A 14 -5.27 -30.60 -5.65
N ASN A 15 -5.91 -31.12 -6.69
CA ASN A 15 -7.18 -30.59 -7.19
C ASN A 15 -8.30 -30.72 -6.15
N ALA A 16 -8.40 -31.87 -5.47
CA ALA A 16 -9.38 -32.08 -4.41
C ALA A 16 -9.18 -31.12 -3.24
N GLU A 17 -7.92 -30.85 -2.84
CA GLU A 17 -7.60 -29.87 -1.80
C GLU A 17 -7.97 -28.44 -2.22
N GLU A 18 -7.68 -28.04 -3.47
CA GLU A 18 -8.09 -26.74 -4.00
C GLU A 18 -9.60 -26.55 -4.02
N ASP A 19 -10.35 -27.58 -4.44
CA ASP A 19 -11.81 -27.54 -4.49
C ASP A 19 -12.43 -27.41 -3.10
N ILE A 20 -11.86 -28.07 -2.09
CA ILE A 20 -12.26 -27.90 -0.70
C ILE A 20 -12.01 -26.47 -0.24
N LYS A 21 -10.84 -25.89 -0.55
CA LYS A 21 -10.51 -24.50 -0.21
C LYS A 21 -11.49 -23.52 -0.85
N ARG A 22 -11.77 -23.65 -2.14
CA ARG A 22 -12.73 -22.78 -2.88
C ARG A 22 -14.14 -22.83 -2.30
N LYS A 23 -14.55 -23.95 -1.68
CA LYS A 23 -15.88 -24.10 -1.05
C LYS A 23 -16.01 -23.48 0.35
N ARG A 24 -14.92 -23.01 0.97
CA ARG A 24 -14.94 -22.42 2.32
C ARG A 24 -15.58 -21.03 2.41
N GLY A 25 -16.05 -20.46 1.30
CA GLY A 25 -16.81 -19.19 1.26
C GLY A 25 -15.95 -17.93 1.38
N GLU A 26 -14.81 -18.00 2.07
CA GLU A 26 -13.84 -16.90 2.18
C GLU A 26 -12.78 -16.89 1.05
N ALA A 27 -12.71 -17.97 0.27
CA ALA A 27 -11.80 -18.09 -0.85
C ALA A 27 -12.40 -17.46 -2.13
N CYS A 28 -11.58 -16.73 -2.88
CA CYS A 28 -11.92 -16.28 -4.22
C CYS A 28 -12.25 -17.48 -5.12
N LEU A 29 -13.42 -17.48 -5.77
CA LEU A 29 -13.85 -18.58 -6.63
C LEU A 29 -12.98 -18.75 -7.90
N LEU A 30 -12.28 -17.70 -8.32
CA LEU A 30 -11.42 -17.73 -9.51
C LEU A 30 -10.01 -18.23 -9.19
N CYS A 31 -9.37 -17.68 -8.15
CA CYS A 31 -7.96 -17.97 -7.84
C CYS A 31 -7.74 -18.77 -6.55
N GLY A 32 -8.76 -19.00 -5.72
CA GLY A 32 -8.66 -19.74 -4.46
C GLY A 32 -8.00 -18.99 -3.31
N CYS A 33 -7.63 -17.71 -3.48
CA CYS A 33 -7.03 -16.91 -2.41
C CYS A 33 -8.04 -16.63 -1.29
N GLU A 34 -7.66 -16.92 -0.04
CA GLU A 34 -8.47 -16.67 1.16
C GLU A 34 -8.26 -15.27 1.75
N LYS A 35 -7.15 -14.60 1.44
CA LYS A 35 -6.85 -13.24 1.91
C LYS A 35 -7.02 -12.21 0.79
N LEU A 36 -8.17 -11.54 0.78
CA LEU A 36 -8.51 -10.49 -0.18
C LEU A 36 -8.11 -9.13 0.38
N LEU A 37 -6.82 -8.83 0.34
CA LEU A 37 -6.28 -7.56 0.82
C LEU A 37 -6.48 -6.46 -0.22
N PHE A 38 -6.82 -5.25 0.23
CA PHE A 38 -6.79 -4.08 -0.64
C PHE A 38 -5.34 -3.73 -1.03
N GLU A 39 -5.18 -3.16 -2.21
CA GLU A 39 -3.87 -2.61 -2.59
C GLU A 39 -3.51 -1.47 -1.61
N PRO A 40 -2.31 -1.46 -1.01
CA PRO A 40 -1.94 -0.43 -0.06
C PRO A 40 -1.92 0.97 -0.68
N PRO A 41 -2.27 2.02 0.07
CA PRO A 41 -2.30 3.39 -0.44
C PRO A 41 -0.98 3.84 -1.07
N VAL A 42 -1.09 4.69 -2.09
CA VAL A 42 0.04 5.31 -2.77
C VAL A 42 0.05 6.81 -2.51
N PHE A 43 1.09 7.29 -1.83
CA PHE A 43 1.26 8.70 -1.52
C PHE A 43 2.25 9.37 -2.46
N TYR A 44 1.93 10.59 -2.88
CA TYR A 44 2.76 11.40 -3.77
C TYR A 44 3.24 12.67 -3.07
N CYS A 45 4.50 13.02 -3.26
CA CYS A 45 5.11 14.18 -2.63
C CYS A 45 4.65 15.50 -3.29
N ASN A 46 4.33 16.49 -2.45
CA ASN A 46 3.93 17.85 -2.82
C ASN A 46 5.11 18.84 -2.69
N GLY A 47 6.32 18.32 -2.50
CA GLY A 47 7.52 19.14 -2.41
C GLY A 47 8.04 19.59 -3.77
N LEU A 48 8.57 20.81 -3.85
CA LEU A 48 9.09 21.41 -5.08
C LEU A 48 10.21 20.59 -5.76
N ASN A 49 11.01 19.85 -4.97
CA ASN A 49 12.11 19.03 -5.47
C ASN A 49 11.69 17.60 -5.86
N CYS A 50 10.46 17.19 -5.50
CA CYS A 50 9.93 15.86 -5.76
C CYS A 50 8.45 15.90 -6.21
N PRO A 51 8.03 16.83 -7.08
CA PRO A 51 6.63 17.00 -7.43
C PRO A 51 6.12 15.68 -8.02
N SER A 52 5.03 15.17 -7.44
CA SER A 52 4.35 13.96 -7.89
C SER A 52 5.24 12.71 -7.90
N LYS A 53 6.36 12.69 -7.15
CA LYS A 53 7.13 11.46 -6.92
C LYS A 53 6.47 10.64 -5.82
N ARG A 54 6.37 9.33 -6.04
CA ARG A 54 5.86 8.38 -5.05
C ARG A 54 6.75 8.37 -3.81
N ILE A 55 6.12 8.49 -2.64
CA ILE A 55 6.78 8.33 -1.34
C ILE A 55 7.02 6.84 -1.09
N ARG A 56 8.27 6.47 -0.77
CA ARG A 56 8.69 5.07 -0.62
C ARG A 56 7.95 4.38 0.54
N ARG A 57 7.63 3.09 0.38
CA ARG A 57 7.15 2.25 1.49
C ARG A 57 8.19 2.17 2.60
N ASN A 58 7.73 2.01 3.83
CA ASN A 58 8.51 1.97 5.06
C ASN A 58 9.33 3.24 5.35
N SER A 59 9.11 4.33 4.60
CA SER A 59 9.75 5.63 4.86
C SER A 59 8.86 6.51 5.75
N TYR A 60 9.50 7.39 6.52
CA TYR A 60 8.79 8.46 7.20
C TYR A 60 8.42 9.57 6.21
N TYR A 61 7.21 10.09 6.36
CA TYR A 61 6.69 11.19 5.58
C TYR A 61 5.88 12.14 6.48
N TYR A 62 5.49 13.27 5.93
CA TYR A 62 4.73 14.29 6.63
C TYR A 62 3.42 14.55 5.90
N VAL A 63 2.34 14.73 6.65
CA VAL A 63 0.99 14.89 6.10
C VAL A 63 0.30 16.13 6.65
N GLY A 64 -0.50 16.80 5.81
CA GLY A 64 -1.25 18.00 6.15
C GLY A 64 -2.53 18.15 5.32
N GLY A 65 -3.35 19.16 5.65
CA GLY A 65 -4.62 19.43 4.97
C GLY A 65 -5.58 18.24 5.02
N ASN A 66 -5.82 17.70 6.22
CA ASN A 66 -6.72 16.57 6.44
C ASN A 66 -6.40 15.32 5.58
N ASN A 67 -5.13 14.90 5.59
CA ASN A 67 -4.63 13.73 4.86
C ASN A 67 -4.66 13.86 3.32
N GLN A 68 -4.75 15.08 2.79
CA GLN A 68 -4.73 15.33 1.34
C GLN A 68 -3.31 15.58 0.81
N TYR A 69 -2.45 16.24 1.59
CA TYR A 69 -1.14 16.66 1.13
C TYR A 69 -0.02 15.97 1.90
N HIS A 70 1.02 15.58 1.16
CA HIS A 70 2.06 14.68 1.63
C HIS A 70 3.44 15.17 1.20
N TRP A 71 4.44 15.07 2.08
CA TRP A 71 5.84 15.40 1.81
C TRP A 71 6.75 14.26 2.24
N CYS A 72 7.68 13.87 1.38
CA CYS A 72 8.77 12.99 1.78
C CYS A 72 9.67 13.68 2.81
N HIS A 73 10.48 12.90 3.52
CA HIS A 73 11.40 13.45 4.53
C HIS A 73 12.27 14.59 3.99
N GLN A 74 12.86 14.42 2.80
CA GLN A 74 13.74 15.43 2.20
C GLN A 74 12.99 16.73 1.91
N CYS A 75 11.86 16.66 1.22
CA CYS A 75 11.09 17.85 0.89
C CYS A 75 10.52 18.54 2.12
N TYR A 76 10.20 17.81 3.19
CA TYR A 76 9.83 18.44 4.45
C TYR A 76 10.97 19.27 5.05
N GLN A 77 12.22 18.79 4.98
CA GLN A 77 13.37 19.57 5.46
C GLN A 77 13.55 20.85 4.67
N ASP A 78 13.33 20.79 3.36
CA ASP A 78 13.45 21.94 2.45
C ASP A 78 12.37 23.02 2.69
N LEU A 79 11.27 22.70 3.39
CA LEU A 79 10.24 23.67 3.76
C LEU A 79 10.82 24.70 4.76
N LYS A 80 10.69 25.99 4.43
CA LYS A 80 11.12 27.09 5.30
C LYS A 80 10.21 27.16 6.54
N GLY A 81 10.80 27.07 7.73
CA GLY A 81 10.07 27.25 8.99
C GLY A 81 9.40 28.63 9.05
N GLY A 82 8.14 28.67 9.48
CA GLY A 82 7.38 29.92 9.67
C GLY A 82 6.75 30.53 8.42
N LYS A 83 7.06 30.04 7.21
CA LYS A 83 6.32 30.45 6.00
C LYS A 83 5.08 29.59 5.80
N PRO A 84 3.92 30.18 5.48
CA PRO A 84 2.76 29.41 5.04
C PRO A 84 3.08 28.64 3.76
N ILE A 85 2.55 27.43 3.69
CA ILE A 85 2.56 26.56 2.52
C ILE A 85 1.19 26.75 1.88
N ASP A 86 1.15 27.54 0.82
CA ASP A 86 -0.06 27.78 0.06
C ASP A 86 -0.29 26.62 -0.91
N LEU A 87 -1.41 25.92 -0.70
CA LEU A 87 -1.89 24.85 -1.56
C LEU A 87 -3.18 25.31 -2.23
N MET A 88 -3.71 24.50 -3.13
CA MET A 88 -4.84 24.89 -3.97
C MET A 88 -6.08 25.27 -3.14
N ASP A 89 -6.35 24.53 -2.08
CA ASP A 89 -7.59 24.66 -1.28
C ASP A 89 -7.33 25.06 0.18
N VAL A 90 -6.06 25.10 0.62
CA VAL A 90 -5.71 25.34 2.03
C VAL A 90 -4.33 25.95 2.17
N THR A 91 -4.19 26.83 3.17
CA THR A 91 -2.88 27.30 3.64
C THR A 91 -2.53 26.58 4.94
N ILE A 92 -1.42 25.84 4.94
CA ILE A 92 -0.93 25.11 6.12
C ILE A 92 0.46 25.57 6.52
N LYS A 93 0.84 25.38 7.77
CA LYS A 93 2.20 25.65 8.25
C LYS A 93 2.98 24.36 8.46
N LYS A 94 4.32 24.44 8.38
CA LYS A 94 5.22 23.28 8.53
C LYS A 94 5.03 22.55 9.87
N ASP A 95 4.79 23.28 10.94
CA ASP A 95 4.53 22.78 12.31
C ASP A 95 3.19 22.07 12.47
N GLN A 96 2.24 22.30 11.56
CA GLN A 96 0.95 21.59 11.51
C GLN A 96 1.05 20.22 10.82
N LEU A 97 2.19 19.91 10.20
CA LEU A 97 2.38 18.64 9.51
C LEU A 97 2.65 17.51 10.49
N VAL A 98 1.91 16.41 10.35
CA VAL A 98 2.06 15.23 11.21
C VAL A 98 3.04 14.26 10.56
N LYS A 99 4.03 13.79 11.33
CA LYS A 99 4.96 12.75 10.88
C LYS A 99 4.28 11.39 10.95
N LYS A 100 4.25 10.67 9.84
CA LYS A 100 3.72 9.29 9.72
C LYS A 100 4.78 8.38 9.09
N LYS A 101 4.58 7.06 9.22
CA LYS A 101 5.36 6.04 8.51
C LYS A 101 4.49 5.38 7.45
N ASN A 102 5.04 5.15 6.26
CA ASN A 102 4.32 4.55 5.13
C ASN A 102 4.39 3.02 5.18
N ASP A 103 3.83 2.43 6.23
CA ASP A 103 3.81 1.00 6.49
C ASP A 103 2.41 0.45 6.80
N GLU A 104 1.38 1.27 6.66
CA GLU A 104 -0.01 0.83 6.79
C GLU A 104 -0.35 -0.20 5.72
N VAL A 105 -0.88 -1.34 6.17
CA VAL A 105 -1.46 -2.40 5.35
C VAL A 105 -2.92 -2.49 5.76
N HIS A 106 -3.84 -2.41 4.80
CA HIS A 106 -5.24 -2.68 5.06
C HIS A 106 -5.43 -4.19 5.04
N GLU A 107 -5.69 -4.78 6.21
CA GLU A 107 -6.12 -6.17 6.38
C GLU A 107 -7.62 -6.33 6.16
#